data_AF-A0A5C8B6G8-F1
#
_entry.id   AF-A0A5C8B6G8-F1
#
_cell.length_a   1.000
_cell.length_b   1.000
_cell.length_c   1.000
_cell.angle_alpha   90.00
_cell.angle_beta   90.00
_cell.angle_gamma   90.00
#
_symmetry.space_group_name_H-M   'P 1'
#
loop_
_entity.id
_entity.type
_entity.pdbx_description
1 polymer ?
#
loop_
_entity_poly.entity_id
_entity_poly.type
_entity_poly.pdbx_seq_one_letter_code
_entity_poly.pdbx_strand_id
1 'polypeptide(L)'
;MVEAKKSRFKPTVETKLAREDFNRVEAMAKAEGVTKSELVRTALLWYLDHKEEIAAKPRESETVQAIKEMTNRVCAMLARQGGLVGTLYELTWMSLPNEEARRQFQAANSTAKQKMRTRLEKDEKELAEKLSGVVKG
;
A
#
# COMPACT_ATOMS: atom_id res chain seq x y z
N MET A 1 9.64 -21.55 -59.95
CA MET A 1 10.29 -20.38 -59.34
C MET A 1 10.61 -20.76 -57.90
N VAL A 2 11.90 -20.76 -57.53
CA VAL A 2 12.37 -21.20 -56.22
C VAL A 2 12.04 -20.10 -55.21
N GLU A 3 11.19 -20.41 -54.23
CA GLU A 3 10.84 -19.46 -53.17
C GLU A 3 12.08 -19.08 -52.36
N ALA A 4 12.41 -17.80 -52.37
CA ALA A 4 13.50 -17.24 -51.56
C ALA A 4 13.12 -17.35 -50.08
N LYS A 5 13.73 -18.32 -49.37
CA LYS A 5 13.67 -18.42 -47.90
C LYS A 5 14.13 -17.09 -47.29
N LYS A 6 13.20 -16.33 -46.71
CA LYS A 6 13.51 -15.14 -45.89
C LYS A 6 14.53 -15.55 -44.81
N SER A 7 15.74 -14.98 -44.89
CA SER A 7 16.75 -15.10 -43.84
C SER A 7 16.16 -14.63 -42.52
N ARG A 8 16.01 -15.54 -41.55
CA ARG A 8 15.66 -15.17 -40.18
C ARG A 8 16.94 -14.67 -39.52
N PHE A 9 17.09 -13.36 -39.44
CA PHE A 9 18.17 -12.72 -38.71
C PHE A 9 18.11 -13.12 -37.24
N LYS A 10 19.14 -13.84 -36.76
CA LYS A 10 19.28 -14.30 -35.37
C LYS A 10 20.52 -13.62 -34.77
N PRO A 11 20.40 -12.39 -34.25
CA PRO A 11 21.53 -11.71 -33.63
C PRO A 11 21.91 -12.45 -32.33
N THR A 12 23.21 -12.66 -32.13
CA THR A 12 23.76 -13.20 -30.88
C THR A 12 24.22 -12.06 -29.99
N VAL A 13 23.90 -12.16 -28.70
CA VAL A 13 24.38 -11.26 -27.66
C VAL A 13 25.34 -12.05 -26.78
N GLU A 14 26.59 -11.62 -26.72
CA GLU A 14 27.65 -12.31 -25.98
C GLU A 14 28.25 -11.39 -24.92
N THR A 15 28.41 -11.89 -23.70
CA THR A 15 29.06 -11.18 -22.60
C THR A 15 29.89 -12.16 -21.78
N LYS A 16 30.93 -11.64 -21.09
CA LYS A 16 31.72 -12.44 -20.14
C LYS A 16 31.06 -12.40 -18.77
N LEU A 17 30.84 -13.57 -18.18
CA LEU A 17 30.39 -13.73 -16.80
C LEU A 17 31.56 -14.14 -15.91
N ALA A 18 31.51 -13.74 -14.64
CA ALA A 18 32.40 -14.32 -13.63
C ALA A 18 32.12 -15.82 -13.49
N ARG A 19 33.13 -16.59 -13.11
CA ARG A 19 33.02 -18.06 -13.01
C ARG A 19 31.93 -18.49 -12.01
N GLU A 20 31.76 -17.73 -10.94
CA GLU A 20 30.72 -17.96 -9.93
C GLU A 20 29.31 -17.76 -10.50
N ASP A 21 29.07 -16.66 -11.20
CA ASP A 21 27.76 -16.38 -11.82
C ASP A 21 27.43 -17.37 -12.93
N PHE A 22 28.43 -17.80 -13.71
CA PHE A 22 28.25 -18.84 -14.71
C PHE A 22 27.79 -20.16 -14.07
N ASN A 23 28.36 -20.54 -12.92
CA ASN A 23 27.93 -21.72 -12.18
C ASN A 23 26.49 -21.59 -11.66
N ARG A 24 26.07 -20.39 -11.25
CA ARG A 24 24.69 -20.12 -10.81
C ARG A 24 23.69 -20.27 -11.95
N VAL A 25 24.00 -19.72 -13.13
CA VAL A 25 23.18 -19.87 -14.33
C VAL A 25 23.10 -21.34 -14.75
N GLU A 26 24.21 -22.07 -14.69
CA GLU A 26 24.22 -23.50 -15.00
C GLU A 26 23.39 -24.33 -14.01
N ALA A 27 23.46 -24.01 -12.71
CA ALA A 27 22.65 -24.68 -11.70
C ALA A 27 21.16 -24.41 -11.90
N MET A 28 20.76 -23.17 -12.20
CA MET A 28 19.36 -22.82 -12.49
C MET A 28 18.87 -23.49 -13.77
N ALA A 29 19.67 -23.50 -14.85
CA ALA A 29 19.32 -24.18 -16.08
C ALA A 29 19.11 -25.69 -15.88
N LYS A 30 19.94 -26.34 -15.05
CA LYS A 30 19.77 -27.75 -14.68
C LYS A 30 18.52 -28.00 -13.83
N ALA A 31 18.20 -27.08 -12.91
CA ALA A 31 17.02 -27.19 -12.06
C ALA A 31 15.71 -27.03 -12.86
N GLU A 32 15.69 -26.13 -13.82
CA GLU A 32 14.52 -25.86 -14.68
C GLU A 32 14.45 -26.78 -15.91
N GLY A 33 15.48 -27.58 -16.17
CA GLY A 33 15.52 -28.51 -17.30
C GLY A 33 15.64 -27.84 -18.68
N VAL A 34 16.03 -26.56 -18.72
CA VAL A 34 16.14 -25.75 -19.95
C VAL A 34 17.60 -25.55 -20.37
N THR A 35 17.83 -25.18 -21.62
CA THR A 35 19.19 -24.83 -22.06
C THR A 35 19.63 -23.48 -21.49
N LYS A 36 20.94 -23.31 -21.27
CA LYS A 36 21.50 -22.03 -20.77
C LYS A 36 21.07 -20.84 -21.63
N SER A 37 21.03 -21.02 -22.96
CA SER A 37 20.64 -19.99 -23.91
C SER A 37 19.16 -19.62 -23.82
N GLU A 38 18.28 -20.59 -23.55
CA GLU A 38 16.85 -20.34 -23.33
C GLU A 38 16.61 -19.60 -22.02
N LEU A 39 17.30 -20.01 -20.95
CA LEU A 39 17.23 -19.33 -19.65
C LEU A 39 17.65 -17.85 -19.78
N VAL A 40 18.77 -17.59 -20.45
CA VAL A 40 19.28 -16.22 -20.67
C VAL A 40 18.31 -15.43 -21.53
N ARG A 41 17.71 -16.04 -22.57
CA ARG A 41 16.70 -15.36 -23.41
C ARG A 41 15.47 -14.97 -22.60
N THR A 42 14.93 -15.88 -21.79
CA THR A 42 13.76 -15.62 -20.96
C THR A 42 14.05 -14.54 -19.93
N ALA A 43 15.21 -14.60 -19.25
CA ALA A 43 15.64 -13.58 -18.31
C ALA A 43 15.80 -12.21 -18.96
N LEU A 44 16.36 -12.14 -20.18
CA LEU A 44 16.53 -10.89 -20.91
C LEU A 44 15.21 -10.29 -21.35
N LEU A 45 14.28 -11.11 -21.87
CA LEU A 45 12.94 -10.67 -22.23
C LEU A 45 12.18 -10.17 -21.00
N TRP A 46 12.22 -10.93 -19.91
CA TRP A 46 11.64 -10.52 -18.64
C TRP A 46 12.21 -9.18 -18.17
N TYR A 47 13.53 -9.00 -18.24
CA TYR A 47 14.17 -7.73 -17.87
C TYR A 47 13.71 -6.56 -18.74
N LEU A 48 13.56 -6.76 -20.05
CA LEU A 48 13.08 -5.72 -20.97
C LEU A 48 11.62 -5.36 -20.70
N ASP A 49 10.76 -6.36 -20.50
CA ASP A 49 9.34 -6.18 -20.23
C ASP A 49 9.10 -5.49 -18.88
N HIS A 50 9.94 -5.77 -17.87
CA HIS A 50 9.78 -5.25 -16.50
C HIS A 50 10.71 -4.08 -16.17
N LYS A 51 11.47 -3.55 -17.16
CA LYS A 51 12.45 -2.49 -16.92
C LYS A 51 11.81 -1.23 -16.35
N GLU A 52 10.63 -0.87 -16.89
CA GLU A 52 9.88 0.30 -16.46
C GLU A 52 9.31 0.13 -15.06
N GLU A 53 8.80 -1.05 -14.72
CA GLU A 53 8.31 -1.37 -13.37
C GLU A 53 9.44 -1.33 -12.35
N ILE A 54 10.61 -1.89 -12.68
CA ILE A 54 11.80 -1.85 -11.82
C ILE A 54 12.25 -0.39 -11.59
N ALA A 55 12.15 0.46 -12.61
CA ALA A 55 12.42 1.90 -12.48
C ALA A 55 11.33 2.66 -11.71
N ALA A 56 10.09 2.18 -11.71
CA ALA A 56 8.96 2.78 -11.00
C ALA A 56 8.89 2.40 -9.51
N LYS A 57 9.41 1.23 -9.11
CA LYS A 57 9.50 0.78 -7.70
C LYS A 57 9.98 1.82 -6.68
N PRO A 58 11.05 2.61 -6.92
CA PRO A 58 11.47 3.64 -5.97
C PRO A 58 10.42 4.75 -5.80
N ARG A 59 9.67 5.12 -6.86
CA ARG A 59 8.58 6.11 -6.75
C ARG A 59 7.41 5.59 -5.93
N GLU A 60 7.09 4.31 -6.07
CA GLU A 60 6.08 3.67 -5.22
C GLU A 60 6.54 3.65 -3.76
N SER A 61 7.83 3.39 -3.51
CA SER A 61 8.39 3.41 -2.15
C SER A 61 8.34 4.81 -1.53
N GLU A 62 8.66 5.87 -2.28
CA GLU A 62 8.57 7.26 -1.82
C GLU A 62 7.11 7.66 -1.53
N THR A 63 6.18 7.25 -2.39
CA THR A 63 4.75 7.53 -2.20
C THR A 63 4.22 6.82 -0.95
N VAL A 64 4.56 5.54 -0.76
CA VAL A 64 4.19 4.77 0.43
C VAL A 64 4.78 5.38 1.69
N GLN A 65 6.02 5.85 1.64
CA GLN A 65 6.67 6.52 2.77
C GLN A 65 5.96 7.84 3.11
N ALA A 66 5.64 8.66 2.12
CA ALA A 66 4.91 9.91 2.31
C ALA A 66 3.52 9.66 2.94
N ILE A 67 2.77 8.66 2.44
CA ILE A 67 1.47 8.27 3.02
C ILE A 67 1.61 7.83 4.47
N LYS A 68 2.65 7.06 4.79
CA LYS A 68 2.92 6.61 6.16
C LYS A 68 3.24 7.77 7.10
N GLU A 69 4.07 8.71 6.64
CA GLU A 69 4.39 9.91 7.41
C GLU A 69 3.17 10.80 7.65
N MET A 70 2.34 11.01 6.62
CA MET A 70 1.08 11.73 6.75
C MET A 70 0.13 11.04 7.75
N THR A 71 -0.03 9.72 7.63
CA THR A 71 -0.86 8.92 8.56
C THR A 71 -0.38 9.07 10.00
N ASN A 72 0.92 8.97 10.25
CA ASN A 72 1.49 9.13 11.58
C ASN A 72 1.21 10.53 12.18
N ARG A 73 1.29 11.59 11.36
CA ARG A 73 0.97 12.95 11.79
C ARG A 73 -0.51 13.08 12.17
N VAL A 74 -1.42 12.52 11.37
CA VAL A 74 -2.86 12.52 11.66
C VAL A 74 -3.14 11.75 12.95
N CYS A 75 -2.56 10.56 13.13
CA CYS A 75 -2.71 9.78 14.35
C CYS A 75 -2.21 10.53 15.59
N ALA A 76 -1.05 11.19 15.51
CA ALA A 76 -0.51 11.99 16.60
C ALA A 76 -1.42 13.18 16.94
N MET A 77 -1.99 13.83 15.92
CA MET A 77 -2.96 14.92 16.12
C MET A 77 -4.23 14.42 16.80
N LEU A 78 -4.81 13.30 16.35
CA LEU A 78 -5.98 12.69 16.96
C LEU A 78 -5.73 12.27 18.41
N ALA A 79 -4.57 11.69 18.71
CA ALA A 79 -4.18 11.34 20.08
C ALA A 79 -4.11 12.57 20.99
N ARG A 80 -3.53 13.69 20.50
CA ARG A 80 -3.49 14.95 21.24
C ARG A 80 -4.88 15.51 21.50
N GLN A 81 -5.76 15.49 20.49
CA GLN A 81 -7.16 15.94 20.66
C GLN A 81 -7.91 15.08 21.67
N GLY A 82 -7.71 13.75 21.63
CA GLY A 82 -8.27 12.84 22.63
C GLY A 82 -7.81 13.17 24.06
N GLY A 83 -6.53 13.49 24.24
CA GLY A 83 -5.98 13.95 25.51
C GLY A 83 -6.63 15.23 26.02
N LEU A 84 -6.72 16.26 25.17
CA LEU A 84 -7.35 17.54 25.54
C LEU A 84 -8.82 17.39 25.93
N VAL A 85 -9.59 16.60 25.16
CA VAL A 85 -10.99 16.31 25.47
C VAL A 85 -11.11 15.54 26.78
N GLY A 86 -10.20 14.60 27.05
CA GLY A 86 -10.11 13.88 28.33
C GLY A 86 -9.87 14.83 29.50
N THR A 87 -8.93 15.76 29.38
CA THR A 87 -8.66 16.76 30.42
C THR A 87 -9.87 17.66 30.69
N LEU A 88 -10.57 18.11 29.65
CA LEU A 88 -11.80 18.90 29.80
C LEU A 88 -12.90 18.08 30.50
N TYR A 89 -13.04 16.81 30.15
CA TYR A 89 -13.98 15.90 30.78
C TYR A 89 -13.68 15.76 32.29
N GLU A 90 -12.42 15.52 32.65
CA GLU A 90 -11.99 15.38 34.05
C GLU A 90 -12.17 16.67 34.84
N LEU A 91 -11.74 17.81 34.30
CA LEU A 91 -11.89 19.11 34.96
C LEU A 91 -13.37 19.44 35.19
N THR A 92 -14.21 19.21 34.19
CA THR A 92 -15.66 19.40 34.32
C THR A 92 -16.21 18.46 35.39
N TRP A 93 -15.83 17.18 35.37
CA TRP A 93 -16.28 16.18 36.35
C TRP A 93 -15.90 16.53 37.79
N MET A 94 -14.66 16.96 38.01
CA MET A 94 -14.15 17.37 39.32
C MET A 94 -14.85 18.63 39.84
N SER A 95 -15.28 19.53 38.96
CA SER A 95 -15.97 20.77 39.31
C SER A 95 -17.46 20.58 39.69
N LEU A 96 -18.03 19.38 39.50
CA LEU A 96 -19.44 19.13 39.78
C LEU A 96 -19.71 19.04 41.31
N PRO A 97 -20.76 19.72 41.80
CA PRO A 97 -20.97 19.95 43.24
C PRO A 97 -21.54 18.75 44.00
N ASN A 98 -22.21 17.80 43.32
CA ASN A 98 -22.88 16.67 43.96
C ASN A 98 -22.93 15.41 43.06
N GLU A 99 -23.30 14.27 43.65
CA GLU A 99 -23.44 13.00 42.93
C GLU A 99 -24.50 13.04 41.83
N GLU A 100 -25.58 13.79 42.04
CA GLU A 100 -26.68 13.84 41.07
C GLU A 100 -26.27 14.58 39.78
N ALA A 101 -25.54 15.69 39.90
CA ALA A 101 -24.97 16.38 38.74
C ALA A 101 -23.95 15.50 38.00
N ARG A 102 -23.18 14.68 38.72
CA ARG A 102 -22.28 13.67 38.12
C ARG A 102 -23.05 12.61 37.33
N ARG A 103 -24.16 12.10 37.86
CA ARG A 103 -25.01 11.14 37.12
C ARG A 103 -25.61 11.77 35.86
N GLN A 104 -26.11 13.00 35.95
CA GLN A 104 -26.65 13.72 34.80
C GLN A 104 -25.56 13.97 33.73
N PHE A 105 -24.34 14.33 34.14
CA PHE A 105 -23.22 14.52 33.23
C PHE A 105 -22.82 13.22 32.50
N GLN A 106 -22.80 12.08 33.20
CA GLN A 106 -22.58 10.78 32.55
C GLN A 106 -23.68 10.42 31.56
N ALA A 107 -24.95 10.67 31.89
CA ALA A 107 -26.08 10.43 31.00
C ALA A 107 -26.03 11.33 29.75
N ALA A 108 -25.61 12.59 29.91
CA ALA A 108 -25.38 13.49 28.78
C ALA A 108 -24.22 13.01 27.89
N ASN A 109 -23.11 12.56 28.49
CA ASN A 109 -21.96 12.01 27.78
C ASN A 109 -22.31 10.74 27.00
N SER A 110 -23.07 9.81 27.59
CA SER A 110 -23.51 8.60 26.89
C SER A 110 -24.41 8.92 25.70
N THR A 111 -25.35 9.85 25.87
CA THR A 111 -26.24 10.34 24.80
C THR A 111 -25.45 10.99 23.67
N ALA A 112 -24.45 11.83 24.01
CA ALA A 112 -23.58 12.47 23.02
C ALA A 112 -22.77 11.45 22.22
N LYS A 113 -22.16 10.47 22.90
CA LYS A 113 -21.43 9.37 22.25
C LYS A 113 -22.31 8.57 21.29
N GLN A 114 -23.55 8.27 21.69
CA GLN A 114 -24.50 7.56 20.83
C GLN A 114 -24.84 8.37 19.57
N LYS A 115 -25.16 9.66 19.71
CA LYS A 115 -25.44 10.55 18.55
C LYS A 115 -24.24 10.65 17.60
N MET A 116 -23.03 10.74 18.15
CA MET A 116 -21.80 10.77 17.34
C MET A 116 -21.61 9.46 16.56
N ARG A 117 -21.81 8.30 17.20
CA ARG A 117 -21.72 6.99 16.53
C ARG A 117 -22.73 6.88 15.39
N THR A 118 -24.00 7.23 15.63
CA THR A 118 -25.04 7.17 14.58
C THR A 118 -24.74 8.10 13.41
N ARG A 119 -24.15 9.28 13.66
CA ARG A 119 -23.73 10.18 12.58
C ARG A 119 -22.59 9.58 11.76
N LEU A 120 -21.57 9.03 12.42
CA LEU A 120 -20.45 8.37 11.72
C LEU A 120 -20.95 7.24 10.81
N GLU A 121 -21.83 6.37 11.31
CA GLU A 121 -22.43 5.29 10.51
C GLU A 121 -23.20 5.81 9.28
N LYS A 122 -23.83 6.99 9.39
CA LYS A 122 -24.55 7.61 8.29
C LYS A 122 -23.58 8.20 7.25
N ASP A 123 -22.59 8.95 7.72
CA ASP A 123 -21.60 9.59 6.86
C ASP A 123 -20.76 8.53 6.11
N GLU A 124 -20.40 7.42 6.77
CA GLU A 124 -19.73 6.27 6.16
C GLU A 124 -20.56 5.62 5.05
N LYS A 125 -21.86 5.45 5.26
CA LYS A 125 -22.78 4.93 4.24
C LYS A 125 -22.88 5.86 3.03
N GLU A 126 -23.04 7.16 3.26
CA GLU A 126 -23.11 8.15 2.18
C GLU A 126 -21.82 8.22 1.36
N LEU A 127 -20.65 8.09 2.02
CA LEU A 127 -19.36 8.04 1.34
C LEU A 127 -19.19 6.76 0.52
N ALA A 128 -19.58 5.61 1.08
CA ALA A 128 -19.51 4.32 0.40
C ALA A 128 -20.39 4.30 -0.86
N GLU A 129 -21.60 4.87 -0.79
CA GLU A 129 -22.50 5.03 -1.94
C GLU A 129 -21.86 5.89 -3.03
N LYS A 130 -21.32 7.06 -2.69
CA LYS A 130 -20.64 7.95 -3.65
C LYS A 130 -19.43 7.29 -4.31
N LEU A 131 -18.60 6.60 -3.54
CA LEU A 131 -17.43 5.89 -4.07
C LEU A 131 -17.81 4.73 -4.98
N SER A 132 -18.88 3.98 -4.65
CA SER A 132 -19.37 2.88 -5.48
C SER A 132 -19.89 3.34 -6.85
N GLY A 133 -20.41 4.57 -6.95
CA GLY A 133 -20.84 5.19 -8.21
C GLY A 133 -19.67 5.58 -9.11
N VAL A 134 -18.53 5.99 -8.52
CA VAL A 134 -17.33 6.40 -9.28
C VAL A 134 -16.56 5.20 -9.84
N VAL A 135 -16.56 4.05 -9.14
CA VAL A 135 -15.85 2.83 -9.60
C VAL A 135 -16.59 2.09 -10.73
N LYS A 136 -17.87 2.41 -10.97
CA LYS A 136 -18.69 1.81 -12.03
C LYS A 136 -18.82 2.66 -13.30
N GLY A 137 -18.18 3.83 -13.35
CA GLY A 137 -18.08 4.67 -14.56
C GLY A 137 -16.69 4.56 -15.18
#